data_AF-A0A523NBL4-F1
#
_entry.id   AF-A0A523NBL4-F1
#
_cell.length_a   1.000
_cell.length_b   1.000
_cell.length_c   1.000
_cell.angle_alpha   90.00
_cell.angle_beta   90.00
_cell.angle_gamma   90.00
#
_symmetry.space_group_name_H-M   'P 1'
#
loop_
_entity.id
_entity.type
_entity.pdbx_description
1 polymer ?
#
loop_
_entity_poly.entity_id
_entity_poly.type
_entity_poly.pdbx_seq_one_letter_code
_entity_poly.pdbx_strand_id
1 'polypeptide(L)'
;MFKEPLSKISHPIKSELDTFNEKFKKSIRSKVGLVDLVAKYIIRQKGKKVRPLLVLLSAKIIGEVNERSYRGAVLVELLHTATLVHDDVVDNANKRRGVWSINAIFK
;
A
#
# COMPACT_ATOMS: atom_id res chain seq x y z
N MET A 1 -6.28 -8.13 7.43
CA MET A 1 -7.50 -8.93 7.27
C MET A 1 -8.64 -7.97 7.00
N PHE A 2 -9.29 -8.10 5.85
CA PHE A 2 -10.42 -7.24 5.48
C PHE A 2 -11.63 -7.53 6.38
N LYS A 3 -12.48 -6.52 6.62
CA LYS A 3 -13.80 -6.77 7.22
C LYS A 3 -14.68 -7.53 6.22
N GLU A 4 -15.63 -8.33 6.71
CA GLU A 4 -16.58 -9.20 5.99
C GLU A 4 -16.91 -8.82 4.53
N PRO A 5 -17.42 -7.60 4.20
CA PRO A 5 -17.81 -7.27 2.82
C PRO A 5 -16.61 -7.20 1.85
N LEU A 6 -15.46 -6.71 2.31
CA LEU A 6 -14.25 -6.60 1.49
C LEU A 6 -13.59 -7.97 1.25
N SER A 7 -13.77 -8.93 2.16
CA SER A 7 -13.26 -10.29 1.97
C SER A 7 -13.93 -10.96 0.76
N LYS A 8 -15.26 -10.83 0.63
CA LYS A 8 -16.02 -11.36 -0.51
C LYS A 8 -15.58 -10.73 -1.84
N ILE A 9 -15.42 -9.40 -1.86
CA ILE A 9 -14.99 -8.65 -3.05
C ILE A 9 -13.56 -9.04 -3.46
N SER A 10 -12.67 -9.27 -2.51
CA SER A 10 -11.27 -9.63 -2.79
C SER A 10 -11.04 -11.08 -3.19
N HIS A 11 -12.02 -11.96 -2.95
CA HIS A 11 -11.89 -13.39 -3.15
C HIS A 11 -11.43 -13.79 -4.58
N PRO A 12 -11.97 -13.21 -5.67
CA PRO A 12 -11.61 -13.59 -7.04
C PRO A 12 -10.16 -13.26 -7.45
N ILE A 13 -9.48 -12.41 -6.68
CA ILE A 13 -8.13 -11.91 -6.96
C ILE A 13 -7.17 -12.12 -5.79
N LYS A 14 -7.44 -13.11 -4.93
CA LYS A 14 -6.65 -13.35 -3.71
C LYS A 14 -5.18 -13.65 -4.02
N SER A 15 -4.92 -14.53 -4.99
CA SER A 15 -3.56 -14.86 -5.48
C SER A 15 -2.82 -13.64 -6.05
N GLU A 16 -3.54 -12.79 -6.76
CA GLU A 16 -3.02 -11.58 -7.38
C GLU A 16 -2.72 -10.53 -6.32
N LEU A 17 -3.52 -10.44 -5.26
CA LEU A 17 -3.22 -9.58 -4.11
C LEU A 17 -1.97 -10.03 -3.37
N ASP A 18 -1.74 -11.33 -3.21
CA ASP A 18 -0.52 -11.85 -2.60
C ASP A 18 0.71 -11.50 -3.46
N THR A 19 0.61 -11.70 -4.77
CA THR A 19 1.65 -11.32 -5.74
C THR A 19 1.91 -9.80 -5.73
N PHE A 20 0.84 -9.00 -5.69
CA PHE A 20 0.92 -7.54 -5.55
C PHE A 20 1.64 -7.14 -4.27
N ASN A 21 1.33 -7.78 -3.13
CA ASN A 21 1.96 -7.46 -1.85
C ASN A 21 3.47 -7.71 -1.88
N GLU A 22 3.93 -8.77 -2.55
CA GLU A 22 5.35 -9.02 -2.75
C GLU A 22 6.01 -7.97 -3.63
N LYS A 23 5.40 -7.64 -4.77
CA LYS A 23 5.92 -6.62 -5.70
C LYS A 23 5.98 -5.25 -5.02
N PHE A 24 4.92 -4.85 -4.31
CA PHE A 24 4.87 -3.60 -3.56
C PHE A 24 5.98 -3.52 -2.49
N LYS A 25 6.17 -4.60 -1.72
CA LYS A 25 7.26 -4.68 -0.73
C LYS A 25 8.65 -4.55 -1.36
N LYS A 26 8.85 -5.08 -2.57
CA LYS A 26 10.12 -4.94 -3.30
C LYS A 26 10.31 -3.50 -3.81
N SER A 27 9.25 -2.87 -4.32
CA SER A 27 9.30 -1.53 -4.93
C SER A 27 9.58 -0.39 -3.95
N ILE A 28 9.22 -0.54 -2.67
CA ILE A 28 9.40 0.53 -1.66
C ILE A 28 10.73 0.45 -0.90
N ARG A 29 11.57 -0.58 -1.13
CA ARG A 29 12.88 -0.70 -0.48
C ARG A 29 13.84 0.40 -0.92
N SER A 30 14.71 0.82 -0.02
CA SER A 30 15.77 1.79 -0.32
C SER A 30 17.14 1.27 0.09
N LYS A 31 18.19 1.73 -0.60
CA LYS A 31 19.59 1.51 -0.19
C LYS A 31 20.01 2.49 0.92
N VAL A 32 19.25 3.58 1.11
CA VAL A 32 19.50 4.57 2.15
C VAL A 32 18.83 4.09 3.44
N GLY A 33 19.61 3.87 4.49
CA GLY A 33 19.14 3.22 5.73
C GLY A 33 17.94 3.88 6.38
N LEU A 34 17.93 5.22 6.50
CA LEU A 34 16.81 5.97 7.08
C LEU A 34 15.53 5.82 6.24
N VAL A 35 15.65 5.93 4.92
CA VAL A 35 14.51 5.79 4.00
C VAL A 35 13.93 4.38 4.05
N ASP A 36 14.79 3.35 4.14
CA ASP A 36 14.36 1.96 4.25
C ASP A 36 13.66 1.67 5.59
N LEU A 37 14.09 2.31 6.67
CA LEU A 37 13.44 2.22 7.99
C LEU A 37 12.02 2.80 7.93
N VAL A 38 11.86 3.98 7.32
CA VAL A 38 10.54 4.61 7.11
C VAL A 38 9.67 3.74 6.20
N ALA A 39 10.21 3.23 5.10
CA ALA A 39 9.51 2.31 4.20
C ALA A 39 8.99 1.07 4.93
N LYS A 40 9.83 0.42 5.74
CA LYS A 40 9.46 -0.73 6.58
C LYS A 40 8.35 -0.38 7.57
N TYR A 41 8.42 0.81 8.18
CA TYR A 41 7.39 1.27 9.11
C TYR A 41 6.04 1.44 8.41
N ILE A 42 6.02 2.05 7.22
CA ILE A 42 4.81 2.24 6.43
C ILE A 42 4.20 0.90 5.99
N ILE A 43 5.02 -0.04 5.52
CA ILE A 43 4.56 -1.38 5.11
C ILE A 43 3.88 -2.13 6.27
N ARG A 44 4.37 -1.95 7.50
CA ARG A 44 3.81 -2.59 8.69
C ARG A 44 2.42 -2.08 9.04
N GLN A 45 2.05 -0.87 8.61
CA GLN A 45 0.72 -0.34 8.82
C GLN A 45 -0.30 -1.09 7.95
N LYS A 46 -1.28 -1.74 8.60
CA LYS A 46 -2.34 -2.48 7.92
C LYS A 46 -3.31 -1.51 7.23
N GLY A 47 -3.09 -1.25 5.95
CA GLY A 47 -4.05 -0.59 5.06
C GLY A 47 -5.12 -1.55 4.55
N LYS A 48 -6.28 -1.01 4.18
CA LYS A 48 -7.34 -1.76 3.47
C LYS A 48 -7.02 -2.00 1.98
N LYS A 49 -5.89 -1.51 1.47
CA LYS A 49 -5.40 -1.74 0.09
C LYS A 49 -6.50 -1.66 -0.98
N VAL A 50 -7.44 -0.72 -0.82
CA VAL A 50 -8.63 -0.61 -1.68
C VAL A 50 -8.26 -0.17 -3.10
N ARG A 51 -7.24 0.69 -3.23
CA ARG A 51 -6.79 1.18 -4.53
C ARG A 51 -6.20 0.07 -5.42
N PRO A 52 -5.22 -0.73 -4.97
CA PRO A 52 -4.71 -1.85 -5.76
C PRO A 52 -5.77 -2.94 -5.98
N LEU A 53 -6.68 -3.15 -5.02
CA LEU A 53 -7.83 -4.04 -5.20
C LEU A 53 -8.68 -3.65 -6.42
N LEU A 54 -9.02 -2.36 -6.56
CA LEU A 54 -9.79 -1.86 -7.70
C LEU A 54 -9.05 -2.05 -9.03
N VAL A 55 -7.75 -1.78 -9.08
CA VAL A 55 -6.95 -1.96 -10.30
C VAL A 55 -6.96 -3.43 -10.75
N LEU A 56 -6.73 -4.35 -9.82
CA LEU A 56 -6.66 -5.78 -10.13
C LEU A 56 -8.03 -6.36 -10.51
N LEU A 57 -9.11 -5.92 -9.86
CA LEU A 57 -10.48 -6.31 -10.24
C LEU A 57 -10.84 -5.79 -11.63
N SER A 58 -10.53 -4.53 -11.95
CA SER A 58 -10.78 -3.96 -13.27
C SER A 58 -10.02 -4.72 -14.37
N ALA A 59 -8.77 -5.10 -14.11
CA ALA A 59 -8.00 -5.93 -15.03
C ALA A 59 -8.65 -7.31 -15.23
N LYS A 60 -9.09 -7.96 -14.15
CA LYS A 60 -9.77 -9.27 -14.16
C LYS A 60 -11.10 -9.26 -14.92
N ILE A 61 -11.83 -8.14 -14.92
CA ILE A 61 -13.11 -7.99 -15.64
C ILE A 61 -12.87 -7.89 -17.15
N ILE A 62 -11.82 -7.19 -17.58
CA ILE A 62 -11.54 -6.93 -19.00
C ILE A 62 -10.71 -8.08 -19.61
N GLY A 63 -9.94 -8.79 -18.81
CA GLY A 63 -9.10 -9.91 -19.24
C GLY A 63 -8.30 -10.50 -18.09
N GLU A 64 -7.06 -10.88 -18.35
CA GLU A 64 -6.20 -11.47 -17.34
C GLU A 64 -5.32 -10.44 -16.62
N VAL A 65 -5.11 -10.67 -15.33
CA VAL A 65 -4.12 -9.89 -14.56
C VAL A 65 -2.73 -10.28 -15.03
N ASN A 66 -1.97 -9.29 -15.48
CA ASN A 66 -0.61 -9.46 -15.99
C ASN A 66 0.36 -8.45 -15.35
N GLU A 67 1.62 -8.46 -15.79
CA GLU A 67 2.65 -7.56 -15.27
C GLU A 67 2.30 -6.06 -15.39
N ARG A 68 1.57 -5.65 -16.43
CA ARG A 68 1.11 -4.25 -16.56
C ARG A 68 0.09 -3.91 -15.50
N SER A 69 -0.81 -4.84 -15.19
CA SER A 69 -1.82 -4.70 -14.14
C SER A 69 -1.17 -4.57 -12.76
N TYR A 70 -0.18 -5.43 -12.47
CA TYR A 70 0.60 -5.35 -11.23
C TYR A 70 1.38 -4.05 -11.12
N ARG A 71 2.05 -3.62 -12.20
CA ARG A 71 2.81 -2.36 -12.21
C ARG A 71 1.89 -1.16 -11.94
N GLY A 72 0.70 -1.13 -12.54
CA GLY A 72 -0.32 -0.12 -12.29
C GLY A 72 -0.79 -0.11 -10.83
N ALA A 73 -1.13 -1.29 -10.28
CA ALA A 73 -1.57 -1.42 -8.89
C ALA A 73 -0.49 -0.93 -7.91
N VAL A 74 0.78 -1.30 -8.15
CA VAL A 74 1.93 -0.87 -7.34
C VAL A 74 2.12 0.64 -7.42
N LEU A 75 2.08 1.22 -8.61
CA LEU A 75 2.24 2.66 -8.82
C LEU A 75 1.17 3.45 -8.06
N VAL A 76 -0.10 3.04 -8.15
CA VAL A 76 -1.22 3.72 -7.47
C VAL A 76 -1.06 3.66 -5.95
N GLU A 77 -0.64 2.52 -5.40
CA GLU A 77 -0.43 2.37 -3.96
C GLU A 77 0.83 3.12 -3.47
N LEU A 78 1.89 3.19 -4.28
CA LEU A 78 3.08 4.00 -3.99
C LEU A 78 2.73 5.49 -3.96
N LEU A 79 1.97 5.98 -4.95
CA LEU A 79 1.53 7.37 -4.97
C LEU A 79 0.65 7.69 -3.75
N HIS A 80 -0.30 6.82 -3.43
CA HIS A 80 -1.10 6.97 -2.20
C HIS A 80 -0.22 7.01 -0.95
N THR A 81 0.79 6.15 -0.88
CA THR A 81 1.72 6.10 0.24
C THR A 81 2.53 7.39 0.34
N ALA A 82 3.01 7.93 -0.78
CA ALA A 82 3.76 9.17 -0.83
C ALA A 82 2.93 10.36 -0.33
N THR A 83 1.66 10.47 -0.74
CA THR A 83 0.79 11.55 -0.22
C THR A 83 0.57 11.40 1.28
N LEU A 84 0.35 10.18 1.77
CA LEU A 84 0.19 9.94 3.21
C LEU A 84 1.41 10.39 4.02
N VAL A 85 2.62 10.11 3.55
CA VAL A 85 3.87 10.54 4.22
C VAL A 85 4.01 12.06 4.17
N HIS A 86 3.73 12.68 3.03
CA HIS A 86 3.79 14.12 2.87
C HIS A 86 2.79 14.83 3.80
N ASP A 87 1.55 14.33 3.89
CA ASP A 87 0.53 14.82 4.83
C ASP A 87 1.03 14.72 6.28
N ASP A 88 1.63 13.60 6.69
CA ASP A 88 2.11 13.42 8.07
C ASP A 88 3.26 14.39 8.44
N VAL A 89 4.05 14.83 7.46
CA VAL A 89 5.10 15.84 7.65
C VAL A 89 4.52 17.25 7.67
N VAL A 90 3.61 17.57 6.73
CA VAL A 90 2.99 18.91 6.62
C VAL A 90 2.04 19.19 7.78
N ASP A 91 1.28 18.20 8.24
CA ASP A 91 0.19 18.40 9.21
C ASP A 91 0.66 18.45 10.68
N ASN A 92 1.97 18.29 10.97
CA ASN A 92 2.51 18.16 12.34
C ASN A 92 1.70 17.17 13.21
N ALA A 93 1.06 16.18 12.60
CA ALA A 93 0.14 15.31 13.29
C ALA A 93 0.91 14.39 14.23
N ASN A 94 0.74 14.52 15.55
CA ASN A 94 1.44 13.63 16.52
C ASN A 94 0.93 12.17 16.47
N LYS A 95 -0.29 11.92 15.94
CA LYS A 95 -0.89 10.58 15.84
C LYS A 95 -1.73 10.44 14.57
N ARG A 96 -1.66 9.26 13.93
CA ARG A 96 -2.56 8.84 12.84
C ARG A 96 -3.20 7.49 13.17
N ARG A 97 -4.54 7.44 13.19
CA ARG A 97 -5.32 6.22 13.54
C ARG A 97 -4.90 5.54 14.86
N GLY A 98 -4.48 6.34 15.85
CA GLY A 98 -4.06 5.83 17.17
C GLY A 98 -2.59 5.39 17.25
N VAL A 99 -1.82 5.48 16.16
CA VAL A 99 -0.38 5.18 16.12
C VAL A 99 0.40 6.48 15.93
N TRP A 100 1.60 6.59 16.52
CA TRP A 100 2.49 7.74 16.33
C TRP A 100 2.79 7.96 14.84
N SER A 101 2.82 9.22 14.40
CA SER A 101 3.20 9.55 13.03
C SER A 101 4.71 9.38 12.82
N ILE A 102 5.15 9.35 11.57
CA ILE A 102 6.58 9.32 11.21
C ILE A 102 7.29 10.57 11.76
N ASN A 103 6.63 11.73 11.70
CA ASN A 103 7.15 13.00 12.23
C ASN A 103 7.39 12.94 13.75
N ALA A 104 6.53 12.26 14.52
CA ALA A 104 6.72 12.12 15.96
C ALA A 104 7.83 11.13 16.36
N ILE A 105 8.24 10.23 15.48
CA ILE A 105 9.26 9.20 15.76
C ILE A 105 10.66 9.66 15.33
N PHE A 106 10.77 10.47 14.27
CA PHE A 106 12.04 10.81 13.62
C PHE A 106 12.37 12.31 13.67
N LYS A 107 11.90 13.01 14.70
CA LYS A 107 12.30 14.39 14.98
C LYS A 107 13.68 14.44 15.63
#